data_AF-A0A6G2QV48-F1
#
_entry.id   AF-A0A6G2QV48-F1
#
_cell.length_a   1.000
_cell.length_b   1.000
_cell.length_c   1.000
_cell.angle_alpha   90.00
_cell.angle_beta   90.00
_cell.angle_gamma   90.00
#
_symmetry.space_group_name_H-M   'P 1'
#
loop_
_entity.id
_entity.type
_entity.pdbx_description
1 polymer ?
#
loop_
_entity_poly.entity_id
_entity_poly.type
_entity_poly.pdbx_seq_one_letter_code
_entity_poly.pdbx_strand_id
1 'polypeptide(L)'
;MSRISSVLTTVVATTACVCVSVQPAAASGPVVSRGVTIPAFYTPPAELPAGNGVLVRHEPLSLGLSLPGLDGRPLPGTATRLMYTSTDSGGQPVAVTGAYIEPSADWEGDGPRPLVVVGSGTMGQGDQCAPSLSLEHPLTVTPQTVSVGYENLAVFRLLATGAAVVVTDYVGLGATDRLHTYVNRVDEGHAMLDAARAARSVPGASVRADSRVAMYGYSQGGGATASAAELHRAYAPDVPLVGTYSGAPPADLTEVMKGIDGSALAAALGWSINGFAQTYPELREVLDANINATGRAALKDIATTCIGDAIFGYGFTRSTKWTVSGESIGAVIAREPEARAILDKQRLGMTKPTGPVRLATGVQDDIVPHEQARQLALDWCDRGGDVTYKAIRLPDLGDKLTTNHVAPLLVDQGEAVEWLTDRLAGEPTTSNCSSMPTQR
;
A
#
# COMPACT_ATOMS: atom_id res chain seq x y z
N MET A 1 83.60 53.19 -9.52
CA MET A 1 84.18 51.83 -9.49
C MET A 1 83.34 50.97 -8.55
N SER A 2 82.90 49.78 -9.01
CA SER A 2 82.14 48.68 -8.35
C SER A 2 80.91 49.02 -7.49
N ARG A 3 79.67 48.76 -7.94
CA ARG A 3 78.93 47.47 -8.02
C ARG A 3 78.75 46.74 -6.69
N ILE A 4 77.53 46.77 -6.14
CA ILE A 4 76.90 45.61 -5.47
C ILE A 4 75.41 45.59 -5.87
N SER A 5 75.02 44.56 -6.61
CA SER A 5 73.64 44.21 -6.93
C SER A 5 73.01 43.46 -5.75
N SER A 6 71.79 43.81 -5.37
CA SER A 6 70.94 42.97 -4.50
C SER A 6 69.65 42.66 -5.27
N VAL A 7 69.45 41.38 -5.57
CA VAL A 7 68.28 40.83 -6.23
C VAL A 7 67.19 40.67 -5.17
N LEU A 8 66.06 41.37 -5.35
CA LEU A 8 64.86 41.20 -4.54
C LEU A 8 63.96 40.16 -5.24
N THR A 9 63.82 38.98 -4.65
CA THR A 9 62.92 37.93 -5.16
C THR A 9 61.51 38.14 -4.60
N THR A 10 60.61 38.67 -5.42
CA THR A 10 59.18 38.80 -5.09
C THR A 10 58.50 37.44 -5.22
N VAL A 11 58.02 36.88 -4.11
CA VAL A 11 57.17 35.68 -4.10
C VAL A 11 55.74 36.11 -4.44
N VAL A 12 55.27 35.77 -5.64
CA VAL A 12 53.85 35.91 -6.03
C VAL A 12 53.13 34.65 -5.56
N ALA A 13 52.28 34.79 -4.54
CA ALA A 13 51.36 33.74 -4.12
C ALA A 13 50.18 33.68 -5.10
N THR A 14 50.17 32.68 -5.99
CA THR A 14 49.02 32.37 -6.85
C THR A 14 47.98 31.58 -6.06
N THR A 15 46.89 32.24 -5.70
CA THR A 15 45.70 31.60 -5.15
C THR A 15 45.00 30.81 -6.26
N ALA A 16 45.18 29.49 -6.28
CA ALA A 16 44.46 28.61 -7.19
C ALA A 16 43.02 28.42 -6.69
N CYS A 17 42.05 29.04 -7.36
CA CYS A 17 40.64 28.66 -7.23
C CYS A 17 40.47 27.23 -7.74
N VAL A 18 40.35 26.27 -6.82
CA VAL A 18 39.90 24.93 -7.14
C VAL A 18 38.39 25.01 -7.39
N CYS A 19 38.01 25.13 -8.66
CA CYS A 19 36.64 24.84 -9.08
C CYS A 19 36.41 23.34 -8.88
N VAL A 20 35.78 22.96 -7.77
CA VAL A 20 35.27 21.59 -7.58
C VAL A 20 34.14 21.42 -8.58
N SER A 21 34.43 20.82 -9.74
CA SER A 21 33.43 20.33 -10.66
C SER A 21 32.65 19.21 -9.96
N VAL A 22 31.42 19.49 -9.54
CA VAL A 22 30.48 18.46 -9.10
C VAL A 22 30.24 17.56 -10.30
N GLN A 23 30.79 16.34 -10.28
CA GLN A 23 30.45 15.36 -11.30
C GLN A 23 28.96 15.05 -11.15
N PRO A 24 28.16 15.12 -12.23
CA PRO A 24 26.80 14.61 -12.18
C PRO A 24 26.87 13.13 -11.79
N ALA A 25 26.09 12.74 -10.79
CA ALA A 25 25.92 11.35 -10.43
C ALA A 25 25.60 10.57 -11.71
N ALA A 26 26.34 9.49 -11.97
CA ALA A 26 26.10 8.64 -13.12
C ALA A 26 24.63 8.20 -13.09
N ALA A 27 23.83 8.65 -14.07
CA ALA A 27 22.46 8.19 -14.21
C ALA A 27 22.51 6.67 -14.36
N SER A 28 22.00 5.95 -13.36
CA SER A 28 21.73 4.52 -13.48
C SER A 28 20.86 4.32 -14.72
N GLY A 29 21.18 3.30 -15.53
CA GLY A 29 20.36 2.95 -16.69
C GLY A 29 18.89 2.73 -16.33
N PRO A 30 17.98 2.69 -17.31
CA PRO A 30 16.56 2.51 -17.05
C PRO A 30 16.31 1.23 -16.25
N VAL A 31 15.51 1.33 -15.18
CA VAL A 31 15.06 0.16 -14.41
C VAL A 31 14.03 -0.59 -15.25
N VAL A 32 14.20 -1.91 -15.39
CA VAL A 32 13.27 -2.77 -16.12
C VAL A 32 12.78 -3.86 -15.18
N SER A 33 11.47 -3.90 -14.93
CA SER A 33 10.83 -4.96 -14.14
C SER A 33 9.92 -5.81 -15.02
N ARG A 34 10.23 -7.11 -15.12
CA ARG A 34 9.57 -8.09 -16.00
C ARG A 34 9.27 -7.58 -17.42
N GLY A 35 10.25 -6.91 -18.02
CA GLY A 35 10.17 -6.40 -19.40
C GLY A 35 9.43 -5.06 -19.55
N VAL A 36 8.95 -4.47 -18.46
CA VAL A 36 8.38 -3.12 -18.43
C VAL A 36 9.45 -2.14 -17.94
N THR A 37 9.71 -1.10 -18.73
CA THR A 37 10.58 0.00 -18.31
C THR A 37 9.86 0.84 -17.27
N ILE A 38 10.42 0.92 -16.08
CA ILE A 38 9.86 1.72 -14.99
C ILE A 38 10.28 3.19 -15.18
N PRO A 39 9.34 4.15 -15.16
CA PRO A 39 9.69 5.56 -15.28
C PRO A 39 10.65 6.02 -14.18
N ALA A 40 11.59 6.90 -14.51
CA ALA A 40 12.54 7.45 -13.54
C ALA A 40 11.87 8.18 -12.36
N PHE A 41 10.59 8.58 -12.52
CA PHE A 41 9.75 9.09 -11.45
C PHE A 41 9.63 8.11 -10.27
N TYR A 42 9.83 6.82 -10.45
CA TYR A 42 9.75 5.83 -9.38
C TYR A 42 11.10 5.49 -8.74
N THR A 43 12.20 6.15 -9.12
CA THR A 43 13.52 5.99 -8.48
C THR A 43 13.73 7.06 -7.42
N PRO A 44 13.62 6.75 -6.12
CA PRO A 44 13.72 7.77 -5.07
C PRO A 44 15.03 8.57 -5.15
N PRO A 45 15.02 9.87 -4.79
CA PRO A 45 16.26 10.62 -4.66
C PRO A 45 17.10 10.06 -3.51
N ALA A 46 18.42 10.26 -3.58
CA ALA A 46 19.35 9.78 -2.54
C ALA A 46 19.10 10.43 -1.17
N GLU A 47 18.56 11.66 -1.16
CA GLU A 47 18.20 12.38 0.06
C GLU A 47 16.71 12.70 0.02
N LEU A 48 16.01 12.40 1.12
CA LEU A 48 14.60 12.71 1.31
C LEU A 48 14.45 13.93 2.21
N PRO A 49 13.47 14.81 1.95
CA PRO A 49 13.16 15.90 2.87
C PRO A 49 12.75 15.35 4.24
N ALA A 50 13.05 16.10 5.30
CA ALA A 50 12.67 15.69 6.66
C ALA A 50 11.16 15.80 6.89
N GLY A 51 10.60 14.86 7.63
CA GLY A 51 9.18 14.81 7.98
C GLY A 51 8.40 13.75 7.22
N ASN A 52 7.18 13.48 7.69
CA ASN A 52 6.29 12.46 7.14
C ASN A 52 5.20 13.11 6.27
N GLY A 53 4.86 12.49 5.15
CA GLY A 53 3.87 13.01 4.20
C GLY A 53 4.32 14.25 3.44
N VAL A 54 5.64 14.51 3.35
CA VAL A 54 6.18 15.64 2.60
C VAL A 54 6.22 15.28 1.12
N LEU A 55 5.65 16.13 0.27
CA LEU A 55 5.70 15.95 -1.17
C LEU A 55 7.14 16.13 -1.68
N VAL A 56 7.71 15.05 -2.24
CA VAL A 56 9.07 14.99 -2.78
C VAL A 56 9.11 15.49 -4.23
N ARG A 57 8.21 14.96 -5.06
CA ARG A 57 8.03 15.37 -6.45
C ARG A 57 6.64 14.98 -6.95
N HIS A 58 6.22 15.60 -8.04
CA HIS A 58 4.95 15.32 -8.69
C HIS A 58 5.05 15.56 -10.20
N GLU A 59 4.21 14.89 -10.98
CA GLU A 59 4.06 15.10 -12.42
C GLU A 59 2.64 14.74 -12.88
N PRO A 60 2.14 15.31 -14.00
CA PRO A 60 0.86 14.88 -14.56
C PRO A 60 0.83 13.38 -14.82
N LEU A 61 -0.28 12.73 -14.48
CA LEU A 61 -0.53 11.32 -14.78
C LEU A 61 -1.69 11.21 -15.76
N SER A 62 -1.46 10.53 -16.89
CA SER A 62 -2.52 10.26 -17.86
C SER A 62 -3.36 9.08 -17.38
N LEU A 63 -4.64 9.28 -17.09
CA LEU A 63 -5.53 8.17 -16.74
C LEU A 63 -5.79 7.31 -17.98
N GLY A 64 -5.57 6.00 -17.87
CA GLY A 64 -5.80 5.04 -18.95
C GLY A 64 -7.27 4.87 -19.32
N LEU A 65 -8.18 5.28 -18.43
CA LEU A 65 -9.62 5.42 -18.70
C LEU A 65 -10.02 6.87 -18.45
N SER A 66 -10.17 7.63 -19.54
CA SER A 66 -10.59 9.02 -19.51
C SER A 66 -11.57 9.33 -20.64
N LEU A 67 -12.60 10.11 -20.36
CA LEU A 67 -13.58 10.58 -21.33
C LEU A 67 -13.67 12.11 -21.31
N PRO A 68 -13.93 12.79 -22.44
CA PRO A 68 -14.20 14.22 -22.42
C PRO A 68 -15.52 14.50 -21.69
N GLY A 69 -15.50 15.36 -20.66
CA GLY A 69 -16.70 15.83 -19.99
C GLY A 69 -17.46 16.88 -20.80
N LEU A 70 -18.75 17.04 -20.49
CA LEU A 70 -19.64 17.98 -21.18
C LEU A 70 -19.27 19.45 -20.95
N ASP A 71 -18.57 19.73 -19.85
CA ASP A 71 -18.06 21.05 -19.46
C ASP A 71 -16.58 21.25 -19.84
N GLY A 72 -15.99 20.30 -20.57
CA GLY A 72 -14.59 20.32 -20.98
C GLY A 72 -13.60 19.76 -19.95
N ARG A 73 -14.03 19.42 -18.73
CA ARG A 73 -13.18 18.72 -17.75
C ARG A 73 -13.10 17.22 -18.12
N PRO A 74 -11.93 16.56 -18.04
CA PRO A 74 -11.85 15.13 -18.28
C PRO A 74 -12.56 14.35 -17.16
N LEU A 75 -13.35 13.34 -17.54
CA LEU A 75 -13.91 12.36 -16.61
C LEU A 75 -12.93 11.19 -16.44
N PRO A 76 -12.78 10.62 -15.23
CA PRO A 76 -13.42 11.06 -13.98
C PRO A 76 -12.74 12.28 -13.34
N GLY A 77 -11.58 12.71 -13.82
CA GLY A 77 -10.86 13.85 -13.29
C GLY A 77 -9.46 14.01 -13.89
N THR A 78 -8.65 14.86 -13.26
CA THR A 78 -7.23 15.05 -13.61
C THR A 78 -6.34 14.40 -12.56
N ALA A 79 -5.38 13.57 -13.00
CA ALA A 79 -4.48 12.86 -12.10
C ALA A 79 -3.08 13.46 -12.07
N THR A 80 -2.46 13.41 -10.90
CA THR A 80 -1.07 13.79 -10.65
C THR A 80 -0.38 12.63 -9.96
N ARG A 81 0.69 12.11 -10.56
CA ARG A 81 1.59 11.18 -9.89
C ARG A 81 2.37 11.94 -8.83
N LEU A 82 2.52 11.36 -7.64
CA LEU A 82 3.25 11.96 -6.54
C LEU A 82 4.22 10.96 -5.93
N MET A 83 5.32 11.49 -5.39
CA MET A 83 6.20 10.80 -4.47
C MET A 83 6.22 11.60 -3.18
N TYR A 84 6.10 10.92 -2.05
CA TYR A 84 6.07 11.53 -0.73
C TYR A 84 6.89 10.74 0.28
N THR A 85 7.28 11.38 1.37
CA THR A 85 8.03 10.74 2.45
C THR A 85 7.11 9.98 3.39
N SER A 86 7.58 8.86 3.91
CA SER A 86 6.96 8.13 5.02
C SER A 86 8.04 7.60 5.96
N THR A 87 7.65 6.89 7.01
CA THR A 87 8.55 6.19 7.93
C THR A 87 8.22 4.71 7.92
N ASP A 88 9.19 3.85 7.64
CA ASP A 88 8.95 2.40 7.71
C ASP A 88 8.92 1.86 9.14
N SER A 89 8.57 0.59 9.26
CA SER A 89 8.49 -0.18 10.51
C SER A 89 9.82 -0.33 11.24
N GLY A 90 10.96 -0.08 10.57
CA GLY A 90 12.28 0.07 11.18
C GLY A 90 12.58 1.48 11.69
N GLY A 91 11.64 2.42 11.52
CA GLY A 91 11.79 3.83 11.90
C GLY A 91 12.63 4.64 10.92
N GLN A 92 12.88 4.14 9.71
CA GLN A 92 13.71 4.84 8.72
C GLN A 92 12.84 5.66 7.75
N PRO A 93 13.31 6.85 7.31
CA PRO A 93 12.65 7.62 6.26
C PRO A 93 12.66 6.88 4.93
N VAL A 94 11.52 6.85 4.24
CA VAL A 94 11.34 6.14 2.97
C VAL A 94 10.52 6.96 1.99
N ALA A 95 10.74 6.74 0.69
CA ALA A 95 9.88 7.31 -0.34
C ALA A 95 8.74 6.34 -0.67
N VAL A 96 7.55 6.89 -0.87
CA VAL A 96 6.38 6.17 -1.35
C VAL A 96 5.81 6.91 -2.54
N THR A 97 5.42 6.18 -3.58
CA THR A 97 4.75 6.75 -4.76
C THR A 97 3.23 6.57 -4.67
N GLY A 98 2.52 7.27 -5.53
CA GLY A 98 1.07 7.20 -5.60
C GLY A 98 0.51 8.12 -6.67
N ALA A 99 -0.81 8.26 -6.68
CA ALA A 99 -1.53 9.16 -7.57
C ALA A 99 -2.62 9.91 -6.82
N TYR A 100 -2.65 11.23 -6.96
CA TYR A 100 -3.76 12.09 -6.55
C TYR A 100 -4.66 12.34 -7.76
N ILE A 101 -5.97 12.27 -7.58
CA ILE A 101 -6.95 12.53 -8.62
C ILE A 101 -7.91 13.61 -8.10
N GLU A 102 -7.86 14.77 -8.75
CA GLU A 102 -8.86 15.83 -8.59
C GLU A 102 -10.10 15.44 -9.39
N PRO A 103 -11.28 15.30 -8.76
CA PRO A 103 -12.47 14.85 -9.43
C PRO A 103 -13.06 15.97 -10.29
N SER A 104 -13.63 15.58 -11.43
CA SER A 104 -14.46 16.46 -12.25
C SER A 104 -15.84 16.71 -11.64
N ALA A 105 -16.35 15.77 -10.83
CA ALA A 105 -17.59 15.93 -10.09
C ALA A 105 -17.43 16.96 -8.98
N ASP A 106 -18.46 17.79 -8.77
CA ASP A 106 -18.47 18.76 -7.68
C ASP A 106 -18.83 18.07 -6.35
N TRP A 107 -18.32 18.60 -5.24
CA TRP A 107 -18.67 18.13 -3.90
C TRP A 107 -19.85 18.94 -3.39
N GLU A 108 -20.98 18.25 -3.15
CA GLU A 108 -22.24 18.87 -2.74
C GLU A 108 -22.41 18.96 -1.21
N GLY A 109 -21.51 18.35 -0.43
CA GLY A 109 -21.54 18.42 1.02
C GLY A 109 -20.93 19.71 1.57
N ASP A 110 -21.15 19.95 2.86
CA ASP A 110 -20.62 21.15 3.53
C ASP A 110 -19.08 21.13 3.65
N GLY A 111 -18.48 22.31 3.54
CA GLY A 111 -17.06 22.54 3.80
C GLY A 111 -16.15 22.29 2.58
N PRO A 112 -14.82 22.20 2.80
CA PRO A 112 -13.88 21.94 1.72
C PRO A 112 -14.06 20.51 1.17
N ARG A 113 -13.67 20.31 -0.10
CA ARG A 113 -13.72 18.99 -0.75
C ARG A 113 -13.04 17.94 0.14
N PRO A 114 -13.69 16.79 0.41
CA PRO A 114 -13.09 15.71 1.18
C PRO A 114 -12.06 14.93 0.38
N LEU A 115 -11.26 14.14 1.09
CA LEU A 115 -10.27 13.23 0.51
C LEU A 115 -10.60 11.79 0.91
N VAL A 116 -10.51 10.86 -0.04
CA VAL A 116 -10.48 9.42 0.23
C VAL A 116 -9.09 8.90 -0.11
N VAL A 117 -8.43 8.32 0.88
CA VAL A 117 -7.17 7.60 0.66
C VAL A 117 -7.52 6.15 0.34
N VAL A 118 -7.11 5.69 -0.84
CA VAL A 118 -7.37 4.33 -1.32
C VAL A 118 -6.11 3.49 -1.17
N GLY A 119 -6.23 2.43 -0.37
CA GLY A 119 -5.24 1.36 -0.30
C GLY A 119 -5.66 0.25 -1.25
N SER A 120 -4.79 -0.11 -2.21
CA SER A 120 -5.09 -1.20 -3.14
C SER A 120 -5.13 -2.54 -2.42
N GLY A 121 -5.91 -3.48 -2.95
CA GLY A 121 -5.69 -4.89 -2.69
C GLY A 121 -4.33 -5.34 -3.23
N THR A 122 -4.11 -6.65 -3.19
CA THR A 122 -2.87 -7.27 -3.63
C THR A 122 -2.60 -6.99 -5.11
N MET A 123 -1.55 -6.25 -5.41
CA MET A 123 -1.08 -5.99 -6.77
C MET A 123 0.14 -6.84 -7.14
N GLY A 124 0.93 -7.25 -6.15
CA GLY A 124 2.17 -8.01 -6.29
C GLY A 124 3.34 -7.32 -5.58
N GLN A 125 4.57 -7.65 -5.97
CA GLN A 125 5.80 -7.06 -5.40
C GLN A 125 6.72 -6.44 -6.48
N GLY A 126 6.39 -6.61 -7.76
CA GLY A 126 7.13 -5.97 -8.86
C GLY A 126 6.76 -4.51 -9.06
N ASP A 127 7.72 -3.70 -9.49
CA ASP A 127 7.51 -2.26 -9.71
C ASP A 127 6.44 -1.96 -10.77
N GLN A 128 6.29 -2.84 -11.77
CA GLN A 128 5.36 -2.69 -12.88
C GLN A 128 3.88 -2.87 -12.53
N CYS A 129 3.56 -3.33 -11.31
CA CYS A 129 2.18 -3.37 -10.81
C CYS A 129 1.86 -2.34 -9.75
N ALA A 130 2.67 -1.29 -9.59
CA ALA A 130 2.33 -0.17 -8.73
C ALA A 130 0.88 0.33 -9.03
N PRO A 131 0.02 0.51 -8.01
CA PRO A 131 -1.33 1.04 -8.16
C PRO A 131 -1.40 2.31 -9.03
N SER A 132 -0.46 3.23 -8.86
CA SER A 132 -0.35 4.46 -9.64
C SER A 132 -0.03 4.20 -11.12
N LEU A 133 0.79 3.20 -11.45
CA LEU A 133 0.96 2.75 -12.84
C LEU A 133 -0.32 2.13 -13.39
N SER A 134 -1.06 1.39 -12.57
CA SER A 134 -2.32 0.75 -13.01
C SER A 134 -3.43 1.77 -13.34
N LEU A 135 -3.35 2.99 -12.81
CA LEU A 135 -4.25 4.09 -13.22
C LEU A 135 -3.94 4.59 -14.64
N GLU A 136 -2.67 4.52 -15.07
CA GLU A 136 -2.23 4.88 -16.43
C GLU A 136 -2.37 3.71 -17.41
N HIS A 137 -2.08 2.50 -16.94
CA HIS A 137 -2.16 1.26 -17.69
C HIS A 137 -3.04 0.24 -16.95
N PRO A 138 -4.39 0.37 -17.04
CA PRO A 138 -5.34 -0.50 -16.34
C PRO A 138 -5.18 -1.99 -16.61
N LEU A 139 -4.61 -2.35 -17.75
CA LEU A 139 -4.29 -3.70 -18.13
C LEU A 139 -2.93 -3.72 -18.83
N THR A 140 -1.98 -4.47 -18.26
CA THR A 140 -0.70 -4.78 -18.89
C THR A 140 -0.59 -6.28 -19.03
N VAL A 141 -0.50 -6.77 -20.28
CA VAL A 141 -0.36 -8.19 -20.59
C VAL A 141 0.79 -8.38 -21.57
N THR A 142 1.84 -9.04 -21.10
CA THR A 142 3.02 -9.45 -21.88
C THR A 142 3.33 -10.91 -21.58
N PRO A 143 4.25 -11.57 -22.31
CA PRO A 143 4.72 -12.91 -21.95
C PRO A 143 5.35 -13.01 -20.55
N GLN A 144 5.79 -11.89 -19.98
CA GLN A 144 6.48 -11.82 -18.70
C GLN A 144 5.62 -11.31 -17.56
N THR A 145 4.55 -10.54 -17.85
CA THR A 145 3.70 -9.96 -16.80
C THR A 145 2.22 -9.79 -17.18
N VAL A 146 1.35 -9.96 -16.20
CA VAL A 146 -0.09 -9.76 -16.20
C VAL A 146 -0.44 -8.92 -14.97
N SER A 147 -0.70 -7.63 -15.20
CA SER A 147 -1.09 -6.66 -14.19
C SER A 147 -2.45 -6.06 -14.54
N VAL A 148 -3.32 -5.94 -13.54
CA VAL A 148 -4.70 -5.47 -13.69
C VAL A 148 -5.01 -4.48 -12.57
N GLY A 149 -5.41 -3.26 -12.92
CA GLY A 149 -5.87 -2.24 -11.96
C GLY A 149 -7.33 -2.42 -11.58
N TYR A 150 -7.68 -3.50 -10.88
CA TYR A 150 -9.07 -3.82 -10.53
C TYR A 150 -9.69 -2.83 -9.53
N GLU A 151 -8.85 -2.14 -8.74
CA GLU A 151 -9.19 -1.04 -7.83
C GLU A 151 -9.70 0.21 -8.52
N ASN A 152 -9.38 0.41 -9.80
CA ASN A 152 -9.77 1.60 -10.55
C ASN A 152 -11.29 1.81 -10.54
N LEU A 153 -12.07 0.72 -10.48
CA LEU A 153 -13.52 0.80 -10.34
C LEU A 153 -13.95 1.51 -9.04
N ALA A 154 -13.33 1.17 -7.90
CA ALA A 154 -13.61 1.82 -6.62
C ALA A 154 -13.19 3.28 -6.65
N VAL A 155 -11.99 3.57 -7.19
CA VAL A 155 -11.47 4.93 -7.35
C VAL A 155 -12.47 5.79 -8.14
N PHE A 156 -12.99 5.29 -9.27
CA PHE A 156 -13.92 6.05 -10.10
C PHE A 156 -15.28 6.26 -9.43
N ARG A 157 -15.78 5.28 -8.66
CA ARG A 157 -17.00 5.46 -7.86
C ARG A 157 -16.82 6.52 -6.78
N LEU A 158 -15.67 6.53 -6.10
CA LEU A 158 -15.36 7.55 -5.09
C LEU A 158 -15.24 8.95 -5.71
N LEU A 159 -14.55 9.08 -6.84
CA LEU A 159 -14.45 10.35 -7.57
C LEU A 159 -15.82 10.87 -8.03
N ALA A 160 -16.74 9.98 -8.39
CA ALA A 160 -18.10 10.35 -8.78
C ALA A 160 -18.94 10.95 -7.63
N THR A 161 -18.51 10.78 -6.37
CA THR A 161 -19.14 11.44 -5.21
C THR A 161 -18.70 12.89 -5.03
N GLY A 162 -17.72 13.35 -5.82
CA GLY A 162 -17.05 14.63 -5.61
C GLY A 162 -15.95 14.58 -4.54
N ALA A 163 -15.67 13.44 -3.91
CA ALA A 163 -14.47 13.32 -3.09
C ALA A 163 -13.22 13.25 -3.98
N ALA A 164 -12.14 13.95 -3.58
CA ALA A 164 -10.84 13.70 -4.19
C ALA A 164 -10.29 12.35 -3.73
N VAL A 165 -9.47 11.72 -4.56
CA VAL A 165 -8.88 10.42 -4.24
C VAL A 165 -7.36 10.52 -4.27
N VAL A 166 -6.69 9.96 -3.27
CA VAL A 166 -5.26 9.65 -3.34
C VAL A 166 -5.07 8.14 -3.21
N VAL A 167 -4.42 7.53 -4.21
CA VAL A 167 -4.02 6.13 -4.19
C VAL A 167 -2.56 6.07 -3.76
N THR A 168 -2.26 5.27 -2.75
CA THR A 168 -0.87 4.97 -2.36
C THR A 168 -0.40 3.71 -3.08
N ASP A 169 0.88 3.67 -3.45
CA ASP A 169 1.49 2.42 -3.90
C ASP A 169 1.91 1.53 -2.73
N TYR A 170 2.01 2.06 -1.50
CA TYR A 170 2.70 1.47 -0.35
C TYR A 170 4.23 1.50 -0.45
N VAL A 171 4.88 1.28 0.69
CA VAL A 171 6.34 1.22 0.79
C VAL A 171 6.86 0.11 -0.12
N GLY A 172 7.78 0.48 -1.01
CA GLY A 172 8.53 -0.43 -1.90
C GLY A 172 7.76 -1.02 -3.07
N LEU A 173 6.49 -0.65 -3.30
CA LEU A 173 5.78 -1.04 -4.51
C LEU A 173 5.88 0.11 -5.53
N GLY A 174 6.48 -0.15 -6.68
CA GLY A 174 6.80 0.88 -7.67
C GLY A 174 8.11 1.58 -7.35
N ALA A 175 8.34 1.99 -6.09
CA ALA A 175 9.60 2.59 -5.65
C ALA A 175 10.78 1.61 -5.82
N THR A 176 11.66 1.92 -6.78
CA THR A 176 12.66 0.97 -7.33
C THR A 176 13.88 0.72 -6.45
N ASP A 177 13.98 1.33 -5.28
CA ASP A 177 15.10 1.21 -4.35
C ASP A 177 14.95 0.04 -3.36
N ARG A 178 13.76 -0.55 -3.26
CA ARG A 178 13.46 -1.63 -2.31
C ARG A 178 12.26 -2.47 -2.75
N LEU A 179 12.07 -3.63 -2.11
CA LEU A 179 10.90 -4.47 -2.32
C LEU A 179 9.68 -3.95 -1.55
N HIS A 180 8.50 -4.20 -2.10
CA HIS A 180 7.26 -3.96 -1.40
C HIS A 180 7.19 -4.79 -0.10
N THR A 181 6.95 -4.11 1.02
CA THR A 181 6.81 -4.73 2.35
C THR A 181 5.40 -5.26 2.58
N TYR A 182 4.93 -6.08 1.63
CA TYR A 182 3.60 -6.66 1.58
C TYR A 182 3.08 -7.12 2.95
N VAL A 183 1.88 -6.64 3.34
CA VAL A 183 1.18 -6.90 4.61
C VAL A 183 1.93 -6.50 5.88
N ASN A 184 2.97 -5.66 5.77
CA ASN A 184 3.56 -5.00 6.93
C ASN A 184 2.61 -3.89 7.41
N ARG A 185 1.97 -4.16 8.55
CA ARG A 185 0.99 -3.30 9.19
C ARG A 185 1.47 -1.85 9.29
N VAL A 186 2.69 -1.63 9.77
CA VAL A 186 3.18 -0.28 10.10
C VAL A 186 3.48 0.49 8.82
N ASP A 187 4.17 -0.14 7.87
CA ASP A 187 4.51 0.46 6.58
C ASP A 187 3.25 0.87 5.80
N GLU A 188 2.25 -0.02 5.72
CA GLU A 188 1.00 0.24 5.00
C GLU A 188 0.17 1.35 5.67
N GLY A 189 0.04 1.30 6.99
CA GLY A 189 -0.71 2.30 7.75
C GLY A 189 -0.07 3.69 7.69
N HIS A 190 1.25 3.78 7.81
CA HIS A 190 1.99 5.04 7.65
C HIS A 190 1.87 5.60 6.23
N ALA A 191 2.06 4.75 5.20
CA ALA A 191 1.90 5.18 3.81
C ALA A 191 0.50 5.76 3.55
N MET A 192 -0.56 5.16 4.08
CA MET A 192 -1.92 5.68 3.93
C MET A 192 -2.11 7.06 4.58
N LEU A 193 -1.63 7.23 5.81
CA LEU A 193 -1.75 8.49 6.55
C LEU A 193 -0.89 9.61 5.92
N ASP A 194 0.30 9.26 5.43
CA ASP A 194 1.21 10.20 4.78
C ASP A 194 0.77 10.57 3.37
N ALA A 195 0.10 9.66 2.64
CA ALA A 195 -0.58 10.00 1.40
C ALA A 195 -1.65 11.08 1.62
N ALA A 196 -2.40 11.03 2.73
CA ALA A 196 -3.37 12.06 3.08
C ALA A 196 -2.73 13.44 3.30
N ARG A 197 -1.56 13.47 3.96
CA ARG A 197 -0.77 14.69 4.15
C ARG A 197 -0.23 15.23 2.83
N ALA A 198 0.35 14.35 2.01
CA ALA A 198 0.97 14.72 0.75
C ALA A 198 -0.04 15.25 -0.28
N ALA A 199 -1.24 14.66 -0.34
CA ALA A 199 -2.31 15.07 -1.26
C ALA A 199 -2.63 16.58 -1.18
N ARG A 200 -2.57 17.15 0.03
CA ARG A 200 -2.83 18.58 0.29
C ARG A 200 -1.79 19.52 -0.28
N SER A 201 -0.60 18.99 -0.59
CA SER A 201 0.51 19.75 -1.16
C SER A 201 0.62 19.60 -2.67
N VAL A 202 -0.23 18.77 -3.30
CA VAL A 202 -0.25 18.59 -4.74
C VAL A 202 -0.75 19.88 -5.41
N PRO A 203 -0.01 20.47 -6.37
CA PRO A 203 -0.45 21.68 -7.05
C PRO A 203 -1.80 21.49 -7.76
N GLY A 204 -2.74 22.39 -7.49
CA GLY A 204 -4.09 22.34 -8.05
C GLY A 204 -5.08 21.46 -7.28
N ALA A 205 -4.64 20.79 -6.21
CA ALA A 205 -5.55 20.05 -5.33
C ALA A 205 -6.52 20.99 -4.59
N SER A 206 -7.80 20.62 -4.56
CA SER A 206 -8.82 21.38 -3.80
C SER A 206 -8.93 20.96 -2.32
N VAL A 207 -8.29 19.85 -1.94
CA VAL A 207 -8.25 19.37 -0.55
C VAL A 207 -7.36 20.26 0.32
N ARG A 208 -7.79 20.51 1.57
CA ARG A 208 -7.14 21.41 2.52
C ARG A 208 -6.74 20.68 3.80
N ALA A 209 -6.04 21.40 4.69
CA ALA A 209 -5.65 20.90 6.01
C ALA A 209 -6.83 20.47 6.91
N ASP A 210 -8.00 21.06 6.70
CA ASP A 210 -9.24 20.76 7.42
C ASP A 210 -10.25 19.92 6.60
N SER A 211 -9.87 19.49 5.38
CA SER A 211 -10.67 18.52 4.63
C SER A 211 -10.81 17.22 5.41
N ARG A 212 -12.04 16.74 5.51
CA ARG A 212 -12.36 15.43 6.06
C ARG A 212 -11.69 14.34 5.22
N VAL A 213 -11.11 13.35 5.90
CA VAL A 213 -10.39 12.25 5.27
C VAL A 213 -11.09 10.94 5.59
N ALA A 214 -11.31 10.12 4.56
CA ALA A 214 -11.78 8.76 4.68
C ALA A 214 -10.72 7.77 4.15
N MET A 215 -10.77 6.55 4.64
CA MET A 215 -9.89 5.45 4.20
C MET A 215 -10.74 4.37 3.52
N TYR A 216 -10.32 3.90 2.35
CA TYR A 216 -10.99 2.82 1.63
C TYR A 216 -9.98 1.74 1.20
N GLY A 217 -10.25 0.48 1.53
CA GLY A 217 -9.46 -0.62 1.03
C GLY A 217 -10.12 -1.98 1.22
N TYR A 218 -9.73 -2.93 0.37
CA TYR A 218 -10.20 -4.32 0.42
C TYR A 218 -9.01 -5.29 0.36
N SER A 219 -9.12 -6.47 0.97
CA SER A 219 -8.02 -7.45 1.05
C SER A 219 -6.79 -6.84 1.74
N GLN A 220 -5.61 -6.87 1.12
CA GLN A 220 -4.44 -6.12 1.59
C GLN A 220 -4.79 -4.66 1.96
N GLY A 221 -5.53 -3.95 1.10
CA GLY A 221 -5.98 -2.59 1.39
C GLY A 221 -6.94 -2.50 2.57
N GLY A 222 -7.70 -3.56 2.85
CA GLY A 222 -8.49 -3.68 4.08
C GLY A 222 -7.59 -3.69 5.31
N GLY A 223 -6.48 -4.43 5.25
CA GLY A 223 -5.44 -4.46 6.29
C GLY A 223 -4.75 -3.10 6.45
N ALA A 224 -4.36 -2.48 5.34
CA ALA A 224 -3.73 -1.16 5.32
C ALA A 224 -4.61 -0.07 5.97
N THR A 225 -5.89 -0.03 5.60
CA THR A 225 -6.84 0.93 6.16
C THR A 225 -7.18 0.67 7.63
N ALA A 226 -7.29 -0.60 8.03
CA ALA A 226 -7.43 -0.99 9.44
C ALA A 226 -6.20 -0.57 10.26
N SER A 227 -4.99 -0.77 9.72
CA SER A 227 -3.75 -0.32 10.34
C SER A 227 -3.70 1.19 10.47
N ALA A 228 -4.02 1.93 9.41
CA ALA A 228 -4.08 3.39 9.42
C ALA A 228 -5.03 3.89 10.53
N ALA A 229 -6.22 3.30 10.67
CA ALA A 229 -7.17 3.67 11.72
C ALA A 229 -6.61 3.44 13.14
N GLU A 230 -5.88 2.35 13.36
CA GLU A 230 -5.24 2.02 14.63
C GLU A 230 -4.04 2.90 14.98
N LEU A 231 -3.21 3.25 13.98
CA LEU A 231 -1.98 4.03 14.15
C LEU A 231 -2.24 5.53 14.17
N HIS A 232 -3.35 5.99 13.58
CA HIS A 232 -3.68 7.40 13.38
C HIS A 232 -3.42 8.29 14.61
N ARG A 233 -3.94 7.94 15.81
CA ARG A 233 -3.78 8.79 17.01
C ARG A 233 -2.32 9.03 17.38
N ALA A 234 -1.46 8.05 17.17
CA ALA A 234 -0.04 8.12 17.55
C ALA A 234 0.83 8.71 16.44
N TYR A 235 0.50 8.46 15.18
CA TYR A 235 1.34 8.80 14.03
C TYR A 235 0.90 10.04 13.26
N ALA A 236 -0.42 10.22 13.08
CA ALA A 236 -0.97 11.31 12.28
C ALA A 236 -2.25 11.92 12.86
N PRO A 237 -2.23 12.43 14.10
CA PRO A 237 -3.40 13.06 14.72
C PRO A 237 -3.86 14.34 14.02
N ASP A 238 -3.03 14.91 13.14
CA ASP A 238 -3.32 16.07 12.29
C ASP A 238 -4.21 15.75 11.07
N VAL A 239 -4.40 14.47 10.74
CA VAL A 239 -5.31 14.04 9.68
C VAL A 239 -6.75 14.05 10.23
N PRO A 240 -7.71 14.77 9.62
CA PRO A 240 -9.12 14.74 10.03
C PRO A 240 -9.83 13.44 9.59
N LEU A 241 -9.42 12.30 10.13
CA LEU A 241 -9.98 10.98 9.79
C LEU A 241 -11.41 10.84 10.34
N VAL A 242 -12.39 10.75 9.44
CA VAL A 242 -13.82 10.68 9.77
C VAL A 242 -14.47 9.32 9.51
N GLY A 243 -13.80 8.42 8.78
CA GLY A 243 -14.34 7.09 8.51
C GLY A 243 -13.35 6.17 7.81
N THR A 244 -13.46 4.89 8.10
CA THR A 244 -12.63 3.84 7.49
C THR A 244 -13.51 2.70 6.98
N TYR A 245 -13.37 2.35 5.72
CA TYR A 245 -13.86 1.08 5.18
C TYR A 245 -12.69 0.10 5.09
N SER A 246 -12.81 -1.02 5.80
CA SER A 246 -11.86 -2.13 5.84
C SER A 246 -12.57 -3.40 5.38
N GLY A 247 -12.45 -3.72 4.09
CA GLY A 247 -13.05 -4.90 3.49
C GLY A 247 -12.10 -6.11 3.49
N ALA A 248 -12.58 -7.26 3.96
CA ALA A 248 -11.84 -8.52 4.09
C ALA A 248 -10.36 -8.34 4.53
N PRO A 249 -10.09 -7.64 5.65
CA PRO A 249 -8.73 -7.35 6.07
C PRO A 249 -7.99 -8.63 6.50
N PRO A 250 -6.70 -8.80 6.14
CA PRO A 250 -5.81 -9.75 6.79
C PRO A 250 -5.39 -9.22 8.17
N ALA A 251 -6.22 -9.45 9.18
CA ALA A 251 -6.00 -9.01 10.56
C ALA A 251 -5.11 -9.94 11.39
N ASP A 252 -5.12 -11.24 11.08
CA ASP A 252 -4.26 -12.25 11.68
C ASP A 252 -3.54 -13.05 10.58
N LEU A 253 -2.27 -12.72 10.34
CA LEU A 253 -1.48 -13.38 9.30
C LEU A 253 -1.30 -14.88 9.54
N THR A 254 -1.37 -15.36 10.79
CA THR A 254 -1.29 -16.80 11.10
C THR A 254 -2.51 -17.54 10.56
N GLU A 255 -3.71 -16.96 10.70
CA GLU A 255 -4.93 -17.53 10.13
C GLU A 255 -4.99 -17.38 8.61
N VAL A 256 -4.59 -16.22 8.09
CA VAL A 256 -4.56 -15.94 6.65
C VAL A 256 -3.66 -16.92 5.89
N MET A 257 -2.49 -17.28 6.44
CA MET A 257 -1.62 -18.27 5.81
C MET A 257 -2.31 -19.63 5.57
N LYS A 258 -3.23 -20.05 6.45
CA LYS A 258 -3.99 -21.30 6.27
C LYS A 258 -4.96 -21.20 5.09
N GLY A 259 -5.50 -20.01 4.83
CA GLY A 259 -6.30 -19.71 3.65
C GLY A 259 -5.47 -19.74 2.36
N ILE A 260 -4.31 -19.11 2.39
CA ILE A 260 -3.47 -18.88 1.22
C ILE A 260 -2.68 -20.14 0.78
N ASP A 261 -2.17 -20.95 1.70
CA ASP A 261 -1.33 -22.11 1.35
C ASP A 261 -2.10 -23.15 0.51
N GLY A 262 -1.60 -23.44 -0.69
CA GLY A 262 -2.27 -24.33 -1.65
C GLY A 262 -3.46 -23.71 -2.37
N SER A 263 -3.67 -22.39 -2.26
CA SER A 263 -4.70 -21.65 -3.01
C SER A 263 -4.18 -21.03 -4.29
N ALA A 264 -5.07 -20.48 -5.12
CA ALA A 264 -4.71 -19.66 -6.28
C ALA A 264 -3.80 -18.47 -5.91
N LEU A 265 -3.83 -17.98 -4.66
CA LEU A 265 -3.00 -16.87 -4.17
C LEU A 265 -1.74 -17.33 -3.41
N ALA A 266 -1.29 -18.58 -3.55
CA ALA A 266 -0.17 -19.13 -2.77
C ALA A 266 1.13 -18.29 -2.80
N ALA A 267 1.39 -17.54 -3.88
CA ALA A 267 2.55 -16.64 -3.99
C ALA A 267 2.58 -15.52 -2.94
N ALA A 268 1.43 -15.16 -2.34
CA ALA A 268 1.39 -14.15 -1.29
C ALA A 268 2.19 -14.54 -0.04
N LEU A 269 2.41 -15.85 0.19
CA LEU A 269 3.38 -16.32 1.18
C LEU A 269 4.79 -15.84 0.85
N GLY A 270 5.18 -15.90 -0.43
CA GLY A 270 6.49 -15.45 -0.90
C GLY A 270 6.66 -13.93 -0.83
N TRP A 271 5.65 -13.15 -1.23
CA TRP A 271 5.68 -11.69 -1.06
C TRP A 271 5.86 -11.28 0.40
N SER A 272 5.11 -11.92 1.30
CA SER A 272 5.21 -11.68 2.75
C SER A 272 6.61 -12.02 3.27
N ILE A 273 7.15 -13.19 2.91
CA ILE A 273 8.50 -13.60 3.30
C ILE A 273 9.54 -12.60 2.81
N ASN A 274 9.49 -12.21 1.54
CA ASN A 274 10.43 -11.26 0.95
C ASN A 274 10.35 -9.88 1.63
N GLY A 275 9.14 -9.37 1.86
CA GLY A 275 8.92 -8.07 2.50
C GLY A 275 9.39 -8.05 3.95
N PHE A 276 9.09 -9.09 4.72
CA PHE A 276 9.57 -9.21 6.09
C PHE A 276 11.08 -9.44 6.15
N ALA A 277 11.67 -10.23 5.27
CA ALA A 277 13.12 -10.45 5.24
C ALA A 277 13.90 -9.16 4.89
N GLN A 278 13.31 -8.27 4.09
CA GLN A 278 13.87 -6.94 3.85
C GLN A 278 13.85 -6.06 5.11
N THR A 279 12.80 -6.18 5.91
CA THR A 279 12.56 -5.33 7.09
C THR A 279 13.30 -5.84 8.33
N TYR A 280 13.39 -7.16 8.49
CA TYR A 280 13.87 -7.85 9.68
C TYR A 280 15.07 -8.74 9.32
N PRO A 281 16.31 -8.23 9.41
CA PRO A 281 17.52 -8.98 9.07
C PRO A 281 17.68 -10.31 9.82
N GLU A 282 17.09 -10.41 11.02
CA GLU A 282 17.05 -11.64 11.83
C GLU A 282 16.34 -12.81 11.12
N LEU A 283 15.44 -12.54 10.17
CA LEU A 283 14.80 -13.60 9.38
C LEU A 283 15.75 -14.33 8.44
N ARG A 284 16.92 -13.75 8.12
CA ARG A 284 17.85 -14.35 7.17
C ARG A 284 18.31 -15.72 7.64
N GLU A 285 18.63 -15.87 8.92
CA GLU A 285 19.07 -17.16 9.49
C GLU A 285 17.94 -18.19 9.48
N VAL A 286 16.70 -17.77 9.79
CA VAL A 286 15.51 -18.63 9.71
C VAL A 286 15.29 -19.12 8.28
N LEU A 287 15.43 -18.24 7.28
CA LEU A 287 15.27 -18.59 5.87
C LEU A 287 16.38 -19.52 5.38
N ASP A 288 17.64 -19.26 5.75
CA ASP A 288 18.78 -20.08 5.37
C ASP A 288 18.63 -21.51 5.89
N ALA A 289 18.16 -21.66 7.13
CA ALA A 289 17.95 -22.96 7.78
C ALA A 289 16.74 -23.73 7.24
N ASN A 290 15.66 -23.04 6.86
CA ASN A 290 14.37 -23.67 6.62
C ASN A 290 13.92 -23.71 5.16
N ILE A 291 14.45 -22.86 4.28
CA ILE A 291 14.04 -22.80 2.87
C ILE A 291 14.99 -23.65 2.02
N ASN A 292 14.43 -24.45 1.12
CA ASN A 292 15.19 -25.30 0.22
C ASN A 292 15.57 -24.56 -1.09
N ALA A 293 16.28 -25.21 -2.01
CA ALA A 293 16.69 -24.59 -3.27
C ALA A 293 15.50 -24.16 -4.16
N THR A 294 14.43 -24.96 -4.20
CA THR A 294 13.20 -24.64 -4.92
C THR A 294 12.49 -23.43 -4.32
N GLY A 295 12.42 -23.36 -2.99
CA GLY A 295 11.87 -22.21 -2.27
C GLY A 295 12.67 -20.94 -2.51
N ARG A 296 14.00 -21.01 -2.46
CA ARG A 296 14.86 -19.85 -2.79
C ARG A 296 14.66 -19.36 -4.24
N ALA A 297 14.52 -20.27 -5.19
CA ALA A 297 14.22 -19.92 -6.58
C ALA A 297 12.84 -19.27 -6.71
N ALA A 298 11.82 -19.81 -6.03
CA ALA A 298 10.47 -19.25 -6.01
C ALA A 298 10.44 -17.85 -5.39
N LEU A 299 11.03 -17.66 -4.20
CA LEU A 299 11.09 -16.36 -3.52
C LEU A 299 11.75 -15.28 -4.40
N LYS A 300 12.85 -15.64 -5.10
CA LYS A 300 13.54 -14.73 -6.01
C LYS A 300 12.67 -14.31 -7.20
N ASP A 301 11.94 -15.22 -7.82
CA ASP A 301 11.05 -14.87 -8.94
C ASP A 301 9.81 -14.10 -8.45
N ILE A 302 9.17 -14.57 -7.37
CA ILE A 302 8.00 -13.95 -6.73
C ILE A 302 8.28 -12.48 -6.37
N ALA A 303 9.52 -12.14 -5.98
CA ALA A 303 9.94 -10.77 -5.65
C ALA A 303 9.69 -9.72 -6.74
N THR A 304 9.39 -10.13 -7.97
CA THR A 304 9.11 -9.21 -9.09
C THR A 304 7.75 -9.45 -9.74
N THR A 305 6.96 -10.40 -9.23
CA THR A 305 5.68 -10.80 -9.82
C THR A 305 4.56 -9.82 -9.50
N CYS A 306 3.69 -9.60 -10.49
CA CYS A 306 2.35 -9.06 -10.29
C CYS A 306 1.39 -10.16 -9.83
N ILE A 307 0.19 -9.80 -9.38
CA ILE A 307 -0.83 -10.77 -8.96
C ILE A 307 -1.19 -11.78 -10.05
N GLY A 308 -1.31 -11.36 -11.32
CA GLY A 308 -1.58 -12.26 -12.43
C GLY A 308 -0.44 -13.27 -12.64
N ASP A 309 0.81 -12.80 -12.61
CA ASP A 309 2.02 -13.63 -12.75
C ASP A 309 2.08 -14.70 -11.68
N ALA A 310 1.81 -14.29 -10.44
CA ALA A 310 1.77 -15.15 -9.28
C ALA A 310 0.70 -16.24 -9.39
N ILE A 311 -0.50 -15.89 -9.82
CA ILE A 311 -1.60 -16.85 -10.01
C ILE A 311 -1.21 -17.89 -11.08
N PHE A 312 -0.69 -17.44 -12.23
CA PHE A 312 -0.29 -18.36 -13.32
C PHE A 312 0.93 -19.21 -12.97
N GLY A 313 1.91 -18.64 -12.26
CA GLY A 313 3.18 -19.31 -11.95
C GLY A 313 3.14 -20.20 -10.71
N TYR A 314 2.38 -19.82 -9.68
CA TYR A 314 2.43 -20.45 -8.35
C TYR A 314 1.07 -20.82 -7.79
N GLY A 315 -0.03 -20.52 -8.47
CA GLY A 315 -1.37 -20.91 -8.04
C GLY A 315 -1.45 -22.40 -7.65
N PHE A 316 -2.13 -22.68 -6.54
CA PHE A 316 -2.31 -24.00 -5.95
C PHE A 316 -1.02 -24.71 -5.48
N THR A 317 0.11 -24.00 -5.47
CA THR A 317 1.35 -24.52 -4.89
C THR A 317 1.23 -24.63 -3.38
N ARG A 318 1.62 -25.77 -2.83
CA ARG A 318 1.77 -25.95 -1.38
C ARG A 318 3.16 -25.52 -0.93
N SER A 319 3.22 -24.78 0.15
CA SER A 319 4.45 -24.25 0.74
C SER A 319 5.43 -25.33 1.21
N THR A 320 4.93 -26.55 1.44
CA THR A 320 5.75 -27.74 1.73
C THR A 320 6.82 -28.03 0.66
N LYS A 321 6.63 -27.55 -0.57
CA LYS A 321 7.62 -27.67 -1.65
C LYS A 321 8.80 -26.70 -1.48
N TRP A 322 8.66 -25.67 -0.66
CA TRP A 322 9.66 -24.60 -0.50
C TRP A 322 10.54 -24.78 0.75
N THR A 323 10.16 -25.68 1.67
CA THR A 323 10.87 -25.91 2.93
C THR A 323 11.80 -27.11 2.87
N VAL A 324 12.86 -27.11 3.70
CA VAL A 324 13.80 -28.23 3.83
C VAL A 324 13.14 -29.43 4.51
N SER A 325 12.30 -29.19 5.53
CA SER A 325 11.62 -30.24 6.29
C SER A 325 10.44 -30.88 5.56
N GLY A 326 9.93 -30.24 4.50
CA GLY A 326 8.68 -30.62 3.85
C GLY A 326 7.43 -30.22 4.64
N GLU A 327 7.59 -29.49 5.74
CA GLU A 327 6.49 -28.87 6.50
C GLU A 327 5.98 -27.61 5.80
N SER A 328 4.75 -27.18 6.10
CA SER A 328 4.25 -25.90 5.57
C SER A 328 5.03 -24.72 6.16
N ILE A 329 5.04 -23.58 5.46
CA ILE A 329 5.62 -22.34 5.99
C ILE A 329 5.00 -21.97 7.35
N GLY A 330 3.67 -22.15 7.50
CA GLY A 330 3.01 -21.88 8.78
C GLY A 330 3.53 -22.76 9.92
N ALA A 331 3.81 -24.05 9.65
CA ALA A 331 4.38 -24.96 10.64
C ALA A 331 5.84 -24.60 10.98
N VAL A 332 6.63 -24.18 9.98
CA VAL A 332 7.98 -23.65 10.21
C VAL A 332 7.92 -22.42 11.11
N ILE A 333 7.08 -21.43 10.81
CA ILE A 333 6.96 -20.21 11.61
C ILE A 333 6.53 -20.54 13.05
N ALA A 334 5.60 -21.49 13.24
CA ALA A 334 5.12 -21.86 14.57
C ALA A 334 6.23 -22.38 15.51
N ARG A 335 7.30 -22.99 14.96
CA ARG A 335 8.45 -23.50 15.73
C ARG A 335 9.66 -22.55 15.77
N GLU A 336 9.63 -21.46 15.01
CA GLU A 336 10.71 -20.45 14.94
C GLU A 336 10.28 -19.18 15.71
N PRO A 337 10.76 -18.97 16.96
CA PRO A 337 10.29 -17.88 17.81
C PRO A 337 10.44 -16.48 17.19
N GLU A 338 11.52 -16.24 16.46
CA GLU A 338 11.84 -14.98 15.79
C GLU A 338 10.80 -14.66 14.71
N ALA A 339 10.47 -15.65 13.87
CA ALA A 339 9.47 -15.50 12.82
C ALA A 339 8.07 -15.28 13.41
N ARG A 340 7.72 -16.02 14.46
CA ARG A 340 6.44 -15.82 15.17
C ARG A 340 6.34 -14.41 15.76
N ALA A 341 7.39 -13.93 16.43
CA ALA A 341 7.40 -12.59 17.00
C ALA A 341 7.22 -11.48 15.95
N ILE A 342 7.72 -11.69 14.72
CA ILE A 342 7.51 -10.75 13.62
C ILE A 342 6.06 -10.77 13.13
N LEU A 343 5.46 -11.96 13.00
CA LEU A 343 4.03 -12.08 12.64
C LEU A 343 3.13 -11.46 13.72
N ASP A 344 3.44 -11.66 15.00
CA ASP A 344 2.67 -11.10 16.12
C ASP A 344 2.65 -9.56 16.08
N LYS A 345 3.72 -8.91 15.61
CA LYS A 345 3.77 -7.45 15.41
C LYS A 345 2.80 -6.94 14.34
N GLN A 346 2.36 -7.81 13.42
CA GLN A 346 1.45 -7.43 12.33
C GLN A 346 -0.02 -7.53 12.71
N ARG A 347 -0.32 -8.11 13.89
CA ARG A 347 -1.69 -8.34 14.35
C ARG A 347 -2.47 -7.03 14.47
N LEU A 348 -3.64 -6.98 13.85
CA LEU A 348 -4.65 -5.93 14.01
C LEU A 348 -5.61 -6.30 15.15
N GLY A 349 -6.35 -5.33 15.67
CA GLY A 349 -7.26 -5.50 16.83
C GLY A 349 -6.58 -5.22 18.17
N MET A 350 -5.34 -4.73 18.13
CA MET A 350 -4.53 -4.49 19.32
C MET A 350 -4.75 -3.10 19.92
N THR A 351 -5.32 -2.17 19.16
CA THR A 351 -5.66 -0.81 19.62
C THR A 351 -7.06 -0.41 19.16
N LYS A 352 -7.66 0.58 19.85
CA LYS A 352 -8.96 1.14 19.45
C LYS A 352 -8.76 1.96 18.17
N PRO A 353 -9.53 1.71 17.08
CA PRO A 353 -9.42 2.49 15.86
C PRO A 353 -9.85 3.95 16.09
N THR A 354 -9.36 4.83 15.22
CA THR A 354 -9.80 6.22 15.16
C THR A 354 -11.04 6.33 14.29
N GLY A 355 -12.07 6.99 14.83
CA GLY A 355 -13.30 7.24 14.11
C GLY A 355 -14.16 5.98 13.89
N PRO A 356 -15.29 6.14 13.20
CA PRO A 356 -16.13 5.05 12.72
C PRO A 356 -15.40 4.12 11.75
N VAL A 357 -15.65 2.82 11.86
CA VAL A 357 -15.14 1.82 10.92
C VAL A 357 -16.28 0.93 10.39
N ARG A 358 -16.40 0.82 9.07
CA ARG A 358 -17.16 -0.27 8.43
C ARG A 358 -16.20 -1.41 8.12
N LEU A 359 -16.43 -2.57 8.74
CA LEU A 359 -15.68 -3.79 8.47
C LEU A 359 -16.60 -4.79 7.78
N ALA A 360 -16.27 -5.18 6.55
CA ALA A 360 -17.10 -6.09 5.75
C ALA A 360 -16.30 -7.30 5.27
N THR A 361 -16.88 -8.49 5.30
CA THR A 361 -16.22 -9.72 4.83
C THR A 361 -17.23 -10.76 4.38
N GLY A 362 -16.87 -11.60 3.41
CA GLY A 362 -17.69 -12.72 2.97
C GLY A 362 -17.60 -13.89 3.93
N VAL A 363 -18.75 -14.45 4.35
CA VAL A 363 -18.76 -15.57 5.31
C VAL A 363 -18.12 -16.85 4.79
N GLN A 364 -18.01 -16.99 3.45
CA GLN A 364 -17.39 -18.12 2.77
C GLN A 364 -15.93 -17.85 2.36
N ASP A 365 -15.37 -16.69 2.73
CA ASP A 365 -14.00 -16.33 2.36
C ASP A 365 -13.00 -17.32 2.95
N ASP A 366 -12.28 -18.01 2.08
CA ASP A 366 -11.35 -19.08 2.40
C ASP A 366 -9.90 -18.78 1.96
N ILE A 367 -9.68 -17.56 1.44
CA ILE A 367 -8.37 -17.01 1.12
C ILE A 367 -7.89 -16.12 2.27
N VAL A 368 -8.75 -15.20 2.72
CA VAL A 368 -8.57 -14.37 3.90
C VAL A 368 -9.69 -14.75 4.86
N PRO A 369 -9.50 -15.79 5.70
CA PRO A 369 -10.60 -16.43 6.40
C PRO A 369 -11.51 -15.44 7.14
N HIS A 370 -12.82 -15.59 6.95
CA HIS A 370 -13.84 -14.71 7.55
C HIS A 370 -13.67 -14.52 9.07
N GLU A 371 -13.40 -15.60 9.79
CA GLU A 371 -13.37 -15.60 11.26
C GLU A 371 -12.32 -14.64 11.85
N GLN A 372 -11.16 -14.47 11.20
CA GLN A 372 -10.15 -13.54 11.72
C GLN A 372 -10.56 -12.06 11.53
N ALA A 373 -11.28 -11.73 10.45
CA ALA A 373 -11.82 -10.40 10.23
C ALA A 373 -13.00 -10.11 11.18
N ARG A 374 -13.81 -11.14 11.48
CA ARG A 374 -14.84 -11.06 12.52
C ARG A 374 -14.23 -10.83 13.90
N GLN A 375 -13.14 -11.52 14.23
CA GLN A 375 -12.43 -11.33 15.49
C GLN A 375 -11.88 -9.90 15.62
N LEU A 376 -11.35 -9.32 14.54
CA LEU A 376 -10.93 -7.90 14.52
C LEU A 376 -12.08 -6.96 14.92
N ALA A 377 -13.28 -7.16 14.35
CA ALA A 377 -14.45 -6.36 14.70
C ALA A 377 -14.84 -6.52 16.18
N LEU A 378 -14.78 -7.73 16.73
CA LEU A 378 -15.01 -7.99 18.16
C LEU A 378 -13.97 -7.28 19.03
N ASP A 379 -12.69 -7.41 18.71
CA ASP A 379 -11.59 -6.80 19.47
C ASP A 379 -11.72 -5.27 19.50
N TRP A 380 -12.11 -4.66 18.38
CA TRP A 380 -12.37 -3.22 18.32
C TRP A 380 -13.63 -2.81 19.11
N CYS A 381 -14.71 -3.60 19.05
CA CYS A 381 -15.91 -3.36 19.86
C CYS A 381 -15.61 -3.41 21.36
N ASP A 382 -14.85 -4.41 21.82
CA ASP A 382 -14.46 -4.56 23.23
C ASP A 382 -13.57 -3.40 23.72
N ARG A 383 -12.87 -2.74 22.81
CA ARG A 383 -12.08 -1.53 23.06
C ARG A 383 -12.90 -0.24 22.94
N GLY A 384 -14.21 -0.34 22.75
CA GLY A 384 -15.12 0.80 22.61
C GLY A 384 -14.98 1.53 21.28
N GLY A 385 -14.59 0.82 20.22
CA GLY A 385 -14.60 1.31 18.84
C GLY A 385 -16.03 1.48 18.30
N ASP A 386 -16.19 2.39 17.34
CA ASP A 386 -17.44 2.57 16.62
C ASP A 386 -17.42 1.72 15.35
N VAL A 387 -17.85 0.46 15.49
CA VAL A 387 -17.76 -0.53 14.43
C VAL A 387 -19.14 -0.81 13.84
N THR A 388 -19.21 -0.75 12.50
CA THR A 388 -20.30 -1.29 11.68
C THR A 388 -19.77 -2.53 10.98
N TYR A 389 -20.01 -3.71 11.55
CA TYR A 389 -19.63 -4.98 10.93
C TYR A 389 -20.70 -5.45 9.93
N LYS A 390 -20.27 -5.98 8.78
CA LYS A 390 -21.14 -6.55 7.74
C LYS A 390 -20.61 -7.92 7.31
N ALA A 391 -21.28 -8.97 7.77
CA ALA A 391 -21.11 -10.32 7.23
C ALA A 391 -21.88 -10.47 5.91
N ILE A 392 -21.17 -10.62 4.80
CA ILE A 392 -21.74 -10.76 3.46
C ILE A 392 -21.99 -12.24 3.18
N ARG A 393 -23.25 -12.61 3.01
CA ARG A 393 -23.65 -14.01 2.79
C ARG A 393 -23.93 -14.26 1.33
N LEU A 394 -23.03 -14.98 0.68
CA LEU A 394 -23.17 -15.50 -0.68
C LEU A 394 -23.11 -17.04 -0.63
N PRO A 395 -23.65 -17.74 -1.64
CA PRO A 395 -23.35 -19.16 -1.84
C PRO A 395 -21.84 -19.38 -1.91
N ASP A 396 -21.39 -20.58 -1.56
CA ASP A 396 -20.01 -20.96 -1.82
C ASP A 396 -19.77 -21.01 -3.34
N LEU A 397 -18.80 -20.22 -3.81
CA LEU A 397 -18.42 -20.05 -5.21
C LEU A 397 -17.13 -20.81 -5.59
N GLY A 398 -16.71 -21.75 -4.75
CA GLY A 398 -15.60 -22.66 -5.00
C GLY A 398 -14.37 -22.38 -4.14
N ASP A 399 -13.91 -23.43 -3.47
CA ASP A 399 -12.75 -23.40 -2.58
C ASP A 399 -11.46 -23.04 -3.32
N LYS A 400 -10.65 -22.19 -2.69
CA LYS A 400 -9.26 -21.87 -3.04
C LYS A 400 -9.09 -21.15 -4.38
N LEU A 401 -10.18 -20.69 -5.00
CA LEU A 401 -10.21 -20.01 -6.30
C LEU A 401 -10.21 -18.48 -6.24
N THR A 402 -10.19 -17.87 -5.05
CA THR A 402 -10.41 -16.43 -4.77
C THR A 402 -11.80 -15.87 -5.06
N THR A 403 -12.71 -16.66 -5.65
CA THR A 403 -14.10 -16.24 -5.93
C THR A 403 -14.87 -15.86 -4.67
N ASN A 404 -14.75 -16.66 -3.60
CA ASN A 404 -15.34 -16.37 -2.29
C ASN A 404 -14.76 -15.12 -1.61
N HIS A 405 -13.54 -14.71 -1.99
CA HIS A 405 -12.88 -13.50 -1.49
C HIS A 405 -13.27 -12.25 -2.30
N VAL A 406 -13.41 -12.36 -3.63
CA VAL A 406 -13.62 -11.20 -4.52
C VAL A 406 -15.10 -10.87 -4.72
N ALA A 407 -16.01 -11.85 -4.74
CA ALA A 407 -17.42 -11.59 -4.95
C ALA A 407 -18.05 -10.65 -3.89
N PRO A 408 -17.73 -10.76 -2.59
CA PRO A 408 -18.22 -9.84 -1.57
C PRO A 408 -17.80 -8.38 -1.79
N LEU A 409 -16.60 -8.12 -2.31
CA LEU A 409 -16.15 -6.76 -2.70
C LEU A 409 -17.15 -6.12 -3.66
N LEU A 410 -17.53 -6.83 -4.73
CA LEU A 410 -18.42 -6.28 -5.77
C LEU A 410 -19.82 -6.00 -5.23
N VAL A 411 -20.32 -6.84 -4.32
CA VAL A 411 -21.65 -6.71 -3.72
C VAL A 411 -21.69 -5.56 -2.70
N ASP A 412 -20.66 -5.40 -1.86
CA ASP A 412 -20.65 -4.39 -0.80
C ASP A 412 -20.16 -3.01 -1.28
N GLN A 413 -19.42 -2.92 -2.39
CA GLN A 413 -18.77 -1.67 -2.81
C GLN A 413 -19.70 -0.46 -2.90
N GLY A 414 -20.95 -0.65 -3.31
CA GLY A 414 -21.94 0.43 -3.33
C GLY A 414 -22.27 0.95 -1.93
N GLU A 415 -22.68 0.05 -1.02
CA GLU A 415 -22.97 0.38 0.38
C GLU A 415 -21.74 0.93 1.10
N ALA A 416 -20.53 0.45 0.77
CA ALA A 416 -19.28 0.92 1.36
C ALA A 416 -18.95 2.36 0.94
N VAL A 417 -19.12 2.70 -0.35
CA VAL A 417 -18.93 4.06 -0.86
C VAL A 417 -19.95 5.01 -0.23
N GLU A 418 -21.24 4.63 -0.21
CA GLU A 418 -22.29 5.42 0.44
C GLU A 418 -22.00 5.66 1.92
N TRP A 419 -21.65 4.61 2.66
CA TRP A 419 -21.32 4.71 4.08
C TRP A 419 -20.11 5.64 4.34
N LEU A 420 -19.11 5.65 3.46
CA LEU A 420 -18.00 6.60 3.55
C LEU A 420 -18.42 8.02 3.20
N THR A 421 -19.23 8.20 2.15
CA THR A 421 -19.75 9.51 1.74
C THR A 421 -20.55 10.16 2.88
N ASP A 422 -21.34 9.41 3.63
CA ASP A 422 -22.03 9.89 4.83
C ASP A 422 -21.04 10.46 5.86
N ARG A 423 -19.94 9.75 6.14
CA ARG A 423 -18.91 10.23 7.07
C ARG A 423 -18.21 11.48 6.56
N LEU A 424 -17.95 11.56 5.25
CA LEU A 424 -17.40 12.74 4.60
C LEU A 424 -18.39 13.93 4.63
N ALA A 425 -19.69 13.68 4.57
CA ALA A 425 -20.74 14.69 4.74
C ALA A 425 -20.93 15.12 6.21
N GLY A 426 -20.38 14.36 7.17
CA GLY A 426 -20.46 14.64 8.60
C GLY A 426 -21.70 14.03 9.26
N GLU A 427 -22.34 13.09 8.59
CA GLU A 427 -23.49 12.36 9.10
C GLU A 427 -23.07 11.40 10.23
N PRO A 428 -23.87 11.30 11.30
CA PRO A 428 -23.59 10.41 12.41
C PRO A 428 -23.61 8.95 11.95
N THR A 429 -22.86 8.10 12.66
CA THR A 429 -22.88 6.64 12.47
C THR A 429 -23.63 5.97 13.63
N THR A 430 -24.00 4.71 13.44
CA THR A 430 -24.52 3.86 14.50
C THR A 430 -23.75 2.55 14.51
N SER A 431 -22.94 2.33 15.56
CA SER A 431 -22.25 1.07 15.75
C SER A 431 -23.25 -0.08 15.95
N ASN A 432 -22.91 -1.26 15.42
CA ASN A 432 -23.65 -2.50 15.63
C ASN A 432 -22.92 -3.50 16.53
N CYS A 433 -21.95 -3.04 17.33
CA CYS A 433 -21.19 -3.87 18.28
C CYS A 433 -22.08 -4.72 19.19
N SER A 434 -23.23 -4.20 19.63
CA SER A 434 -24.20 -4.92 20.48
C SER A 434 -24.79 -6.18 19.81
N SER A 435 -24.79 -6.24 18.48
CA SER A 435 -25.35 -7.35 17.70
C SER A 435 -24.30 -8.37 17.23
N MET A 436 -23.01 -8.05 17.36
CA MET A 436 -21.88 -8.88 16.91
C MET A 436 -21.90 -10.34 17.38
N PRO A 437 -22.32 -10.67 18.63
CA PRO A 437 -22.42 -12.07 19.07
C PRO A 437 -23.34 -12.94 18.19
N THR A 438 -24.29 -12.32 17.48
CA THR A 438 -25.27 -13.01 16.62
C THR A 438 -24.95 -12.92 15.13
N GLN A 439 -24.02 -12.05 14.72
CA GLN A 439 -23.56 -11.94 13.34
C GLN A 439 -22.45 -12.95 13.08
N ARG A 440 -22.85 -14.16 12.67
CA ARG A 440 -21.94 -15.23 12.20
C ARG A 440 -21.70 -15.13 10.71
#